data_AF-A0A416G2E7-F1
#
_entry.id   AF-A0A416G2E7-F1
#
_cell.length_a   1.000
_cell.length_b   1.000
_cell.length_c   1.000
_cell.angle_alpha   90.00
_cell.angle_beta   90.00
_cell.angle_gamma   90.00
#
_symmetry.space_group_name_H-M   'P 1'
#
loop_
_entity.id
_entity.type
_entity.pdbx_description
1 polymer ?
#
loop_
_entity_poly.entity_id
_entity_poly.type
_entity_poly.pdbx_seq_one_letter_code
_entity_poly.pdbx_strand_id
1 'polypeptide(L)'
;MKYGYAVMQDGYTYEPGVEVPDLGSVRCIQKNGNKRKYAFLSKDLDKLPTYDNLSSGSAALATDTNKVYVYESTSKTWYQQGE
;
A
#
# COMPACT_ATOMS: atom_id res chain seq x y z
N MET A 1 -6.94 -13.67 -2.56
CA MET A 1 -7.64 -14.46 -3.61
C MET A 1 -6.64 -14.84 -4.68
N LYS A 2 -6.65 -16.10 -5.17
CA LYS A 2 -5.76 -16.55 -6.25
C LYS A 2 -6.48 -16.47 -7.58
N TYR A 3 -5.84 -15.87 -8.58
CA TYR A 3 -6.39 -15.73 -9.92
C TYR A 3 -5.59 -16.57 -10.91
N GLY A 4 -6.27 -17.13 -11.92
CA GLY A 4 -5.61 -17.85 -13.03
C GLY A 4 -4.96 -16.92 -14.05
N TYR A 5 -4.99 -15.61 -13.83
CA TYR A 5 -4.44 -14.57 -14.69
C TYR A 5 -3.72 -13.50 -13.85
N ALA A 6 -2.88 -12.70 -14.50
CA ALA A 6 -2.15 -11.63 -13.81
C ALA A 6 -3.11 -10.51 -13.36
N VAL A 7 -3.02 -10.12 -12.10
CA VAL A 7 -3.85 -9.04 -11.51
C VAL A 7 -2.97 -7.86 -11.19
N MET A 8 -3.32 -6.68 -11.72
CA MET A 8 -2.67 -5.44 -11.32
C MET A 8 -3.47 -4.76 -10.22
N GLN A 9 -2.91 -4.69 -9.02
CA GLN A 9 -3.50 -4.04 -7.87
C GLN A 9 -2.45 -3.16 -7.20
N ASP A 10 -2.80 -1.91 -6.87
CA ASP A 10 -1.91 -0.97 -6.18
C ASP A 10 -0.60 -0.63 -6.92
N GLY A 11 -0.63 -0.76 -8.25
CA GLY A 11 0.56 -0.56 -9.07
C GLY A 11 1.60 -1.67 -8.91
N TYR A 12 1.19 -2.83 -8.37
CA TYR A 12 1.91 -4.09 -8.33
C TYR A 12 1.17 -5.11 -9.22
N THR A 13 1.92 -5.91 -9.98
CA THR A 13 1.35 -6.99 -10.79
C THR A 13 1.58 -8.31 -10.07
N TYR A 14 0.49 -8.95 -9.68
CA TYR A 14 0.49 -10.30 -9.14
C TYR A 14 0.43 -11.29 -10.29
N GLU A 15 1.38 -12.22 -10.31
CA GLU A 15 1.40 -13.30 -11.29
C GLU A 15 0.23 -14.28 -11.06
N PRO A 16 -0.23 -14.98 -12.11
CA PRO A 16 -1.24 -16.02 -11.96
C PRO A 16 -0.82 -17.07 -10.91
N GLY A 17 -1.75 -17.42 -10.03
CA GLY A 17 -1.52 -18.35 -8.92
C GLY A 17 -0.97 -17.72 -7.64
N VAL A 18 -0.50 -16.47 -7.70
CA VAL A 18 -0.10 -15.71 -6.50
C VAL A 18 -1.36 -15.27 -5.73
N GLU A 19 -1.28 -15.33 -4.41
CA GLU A 19 -2.35 -14.81 -3.57
C GLU A 19 -2.33 -13.29 -3.60
N VAL A 20 -3.39 -12.70 -4.15
CA VAL A 20 -3.61 -11.26 -4.10
C VAL A 20 -4.17 -10.91 -2.72
N PRO A 21 -3.49 -10.07 -1.92
CA PRO A 21 -3.94 -9.68 -0.60
C PRO A 21 -5.21 -8.82 -0.67
N ASP A 22 -6.08 -8.96 0.35
CA ASP A 22 -7.17 -8.01 0.53
C ASP A 22 -6.60 -6.70 1.04
N LEU A 23 -6.64 -5.67 0.21
CA LEU A 23 -6.18 -4.33 0.56
C LEU A 23 -7.32 -3.46 1.10
N GLY A 24 -8.54 -3.99 1.21
CA GLY A 24 -9.71 -3.27 1.70
C GLY A 24 -9.93 -1.97 0.92
N SER A 25 -9.87 -0.83 1.62
CA SER A 25 -10.03 0.50 1.02
C SER A 25 -8.72 1.11 0.51
N VAL A 26 -7.58 0.43 0.66
CA VAL A 26 -6.27 0.94 0.22
C VAL A 26 -6.22 0.97 -1.30
N ARG A 27 -5.82 2.11 -1.84
CA ARG A 27 -5.66 2.32 -3.28
C ARG A 27 -4.45 3.18 -3.58
N CYS A 28 -3.59 2.71 -4.47
CA CYS A 28 -2.49 3.51 -4.99
C CYS A 28 -3.01 4.65 -5.88
N ILE A 29 -2.74 5.89 -5.46
CA ILE A 29 -3.13 7.12 -6.17
C ILE A 29 -1.97 7.73 -6.97
N GLN A 30 -0.72 7.42 -6.61
CA GLN A 30 0.45 7.92 -7.33
C GLN A 30 1.61 6.92 -7.27
N LYS A 31 2.30 6.77 -8.40
CA LYS A 31 3.53 5.99 -8.53
C LYS A 31 4.69 6.87 -8.97
N ASN A 32 5.82 6.79 -8.29
CA ASN A 32 7.07 7.42 -8.71
C ASN A 32 8.22 6.42 -8.49
N GLY A 33 8.59 5.69 -9.56
CA GLY A 33 9.49 4.54 -9.45
C GLY A 33 8.93 3.48 -8.49
N ASN A 34 9.69 3.19 -7.43
CA ASN A 34 9.34 2.26 -6.34
C ASN A 34 8.65 2.95 -5.15
N LYS A 35 8.48 4.27 -5.20
CA LYS A 35 7.67 5.01 -4.22
C LYS A 35 6.21 4.97 -4.63
N ARG A 36 5.33 4.75 -3.65
CA ARG A 36 3.89 4.71 -3.85
C ARG A 36 3.22 5.72 -2.92
N LYS A 37 2.15 6.35 -3.40
CA LYS A 37 1.19 7.06 -2.55
C LYS A 37 -0.12 6.30 -2.53
N TYR A 38 -0.64 6.03 -1.34
CA TYR A 38 -1.90 5.35 -1.13
C TYR A 38 -2.95 6.31 -0.55
N ALA A 39 -4.20 6.06 -0.87
CA ALA A 39 -5.35 6.60 -0.17
C ALA A 39 -6.12 5.41 0.43
N PHE A 40 -6.55 5.51 1.68
CA PHE A 40 -7.25 4.44 2.37
C PHE A 40 -8.20 4.99 3.44
N LEU A 41 -8.99 4.11 4.07
CA LEU A 41 -9.77 4.43 5.27
C LEU A 41 -8.98 3.94 6.49
N SER A 42 -8.95 4.71 7.57
CA SER A 42 -8.13 4.42 8.76
C SER A 42 -8.39 3.05 9.39
N LYS A 43 -9.57 2.46 9.17
CA LYS A 43 -9.92 1.08 9.58
C LYS A 43 -9.11 -0.02 8.89
N ASP A 44 -8.54 0.26 7.72
CA ASP A 44 -7.75 -0.67 6.91
C ASP A 44 -6.24 -0.34 7.00
N LEU A 45 -5.79 0.29 8.09
CA LEU A 45 -4.38 0.64 8.30
C LEU A 45 -3.46 -0.59 8.32
N ASP A 46 -3.92 -1.69 8.92
CA ASP A 46 -3.21 -2.97 8.98
C ASP A 46 -3.09 -3.66 7.62
N LYS A 47 -3.89 -3.23 6.64
CA LYS A 47 -3.86 -3.74 5.26
C LYS A 47 -2.95 -2.95 4.33
N LEU A 48 -2.25 -1.93 4.85
CA LEU A 48 -1.31 -1.18 4.03
C LEU A 48 -0.18 -2.11 3.54
N PRO A 49 0.17 -2.03 2.25
CA PRO A 49 1.14 -2.94 1.68
C PRO A 49 2.55 -2.69 2.21
N THR A 50 3.28 -3.78 2.43
CA THR A 50 4.68 -3.81 2.88
C THR A 50 5.57 -4.58 1.89
N TYR A 51 5.27 -4.41 0.59
CA TYR A 51 5.95 -5.12 -0.49
C TYR A 51 7.47 -4.92 -0.47
N ASP A 52 8.22 -5.92 -0.91
CA ASP A 52 9.69 -5.85 -0.98
C ASP A 52 10.21 -4.77 -1.94
N ASN A 53 9.42 -4.41 -2.96
CA ASN A 53 9.76 -3.35 -3.90
C ASN A 53 9.21 -1.97 -3.49
N LEU A 54 8.63 -1.83 -2.29
CA LEU A 54 8.16 -0.55 -1.77
C LEU A 54 9.34 0.19 -1.12
N SER A 55 9.65 1.39 -1.59
CA SER A 55 10.78 2.17 -1.04
C SER A 55 10.36 3.09 0.11
N SER A 56 11.30 3.34 1.05
CA SER A 56 11.15 4.37 2.08
C SER A 56 10.76 5.73 1.49
N GLY A 57 9.93 6.46 2.21
CA GLY A 57 9.32 7.71 1.73
C GLY A 57 8.10 7.50 0.83
N SER A 58 7.58 6.27 0.72
CA SER A 58 6.20 6.05 0.29
C SER A 58 5.25 6.63 1.33
N ALA A 59 4.08 7.10 0.90
CA ALA A 59 3.12 7.77 1.77
C ALA A 59 1.73 7.13 1.65
N ALA A 60 0.94 7.18 2.72
CA ALA A 60 -0.44 6.74 2.72
C ALA A 60 -1.31 7.77 3.44
N LEU A 61 -2.40 8.20 2.81
CA LEU A 61 -3.34 9.16 3.35
C LEU A 61 -4.60 8.43 3.80
N ALA A 62 -4.91 8.47 5.09
CA ALA A 62 -6.20 8.07 5.62
C ALA A 62 -7.21 9.17 5.32
N THR A 63 -8.07 8.93 4.33
CA THR A 63 -9.01 9.91 3.75
C THR A 63 -10.15 10.32 4.69
N ASP A 64 -10.46 9.48 5.67
CA ASP A 64 -11.48 9.70 6.70
C ASP A 64 -10.97 10.51 7.89
N THR A 65 -9.70 10.33 8.26
CA THR A 65 -9.09 10.96 9.45
C THR A 65 -8.08 12.06 9.11
N ASN A 66 -7.78 12.27 7.82
CA ASN A 66 -6.73 13.15 7.31
C ASN A 66 -5.32 12.86 7.86
N LYS A 67 -5.11 11.65 8.41
CA LYS A 67 -3.79 11.23 8.91
C LYS A 67 -2.91 10.78 7.76
N VAL A 68 -1.65 11.21 7.79
CA VAL A 68 -0.64 10.79 6.82
C VAL A 68 0.27 9.77 7.49
N TYR A 69 0.62 8.73 6.74
CA TYR A 69 1.58 7.70 7.15
C TYR A 69 2.72 7.66 6.15
N VAL A 70 3.94 7.43 6.62
CA VAL A 70 5.14 7.29 5.80
C VAL A 70 5.75 5.92 6.03
N TYR A 71 6.09 5.24 4.94
CA TYR A 71 6.68 3.92 4.96
C TYR A 71 8.20 3.99 5.13
N GLU A 72 8.72 3.10 5.98
CA GLU A 72 10.13 2.81 6.12
C GLU A 72 10.40 1.38 5.63
N SER A 73 11.09 1.22 4.52
CA SER A 73 11.36 -0.09 3.92
C SER A 73 12.31 -0.95 4.75
N THR A 74 13.18 -0.32 5.56
CA THR A 74 14.13 -1.03 6.42
C THR A 74 13.42 -1.84 7.51
N SER A 75 12.41 -1.25 8.15
CA SER A 75 11.60 -1.90 9.19
C SER A 75 10.28 -2.45 8.68
N LYS A 76 9.99 -2.30 7.38
CA LYS A 76 8.71 -2.62 6.73
C LYS A 76 7.50 -2.08 7.49
N THR A 77 7.63 -0.88 8.07
CA THR A 77 6.63 -0.29 8.97
C THR A 77 6.12 1.04 8.42
N TRP A 78 4.82 1.28 8.62
CA TRP A 78 4.16 2.57 8.35
C TRP A 78 4.10 3.40 9.63
N TYR A 79 4.71 4.58 9.63
CA TYR A 79 4.69 5.50 10.75
C TYR A 79 3.74 6.66 10.48
N GLN A 80 2.86 6.98 11.43
CA GLN A 80 2.03 8.18 11.34
C GLN A 80 2.93 9.43 11.37
N GLN A 81 2.70 10.36 10.46
CA GLN A 81 3.31 11.69 10.47
C GLN A 81 2.31 12.73 10.96
N GLY A 82 2.78 13.56 11.90
CA GLY A 82 1.97 14.57 12.57
C GLY A 82 1.25 14.04 13.81
N GLU A 83 1.29 14.85 14.86
CA GLU A 83 0.44 14.79 16.06
C GLU A 83 -0.55 15.95 16.00
#